data_AF-A0A2D6L473-F1
#
_entry.id   AF-A0A2D6L473-F1
#
_cell.length_a   1.000
_cell.length_b   1.000
_cell.length_c   1.000
_cell.angle_alpha   90.00
_cell.angle_beta   90.00
_cell.angle_gamma   90.00
#
_symmetry.space_group_name_H-M   'P 1'
#
loop_
_entity.id
_entity.type
_entity.pdbx_description
1 polymer ?
#
loop_
_entity_poly.entity_id
_entity_poly.type
_entity_poly.pdbx_seq_one_letter_code
_entity_poly.pdbx_strand_id
1 'polypeptide(L)'
;MKKILLIFLGILFLSLVGNFVSAETSYCCEKTTSGAWCQNAPEGNCDASFRKAPTSCEATAYCKLGTCIDSSEGTCMDNTPQKICEDETGVWYDEDADDLPQCQLGCCLIGDQAAFVTQTRCKRLSAIYGLETNYRTDITNEVQCIISATSKARGACVFEKEFERTCLFISKAKCNEMAGDTSFHEDYLCSAETLGTNCGPSKKTTCVEGRDEVFFIDTCGNLANIYDSGKIDDKEYWSKVKNNFESCGYDSSNADSSTCGNCDYYLGSTCKTFKKGQNKVKPTYGDNICRDLSCEYAGDNYEHGETWCARQEGVEDNLPGSRYFRMVCYDNEVSVESCADFRQEVCIQDEVNEFKTAACRVNKWQDCTSQGSQKDCENTD
;
A
#
# COMPACT_ATOMS: atom_id res chain seq x y z
N MET A 1 17.08 -60.54 73.44
CA MET A 1 18.33 -60.84 74.17
C MET A 1 19.41 -61.22 73.17
N LYS A 2 20.53 -60.46 73.15
CA LYS A 2 21.90 -60.82 72.68
C LYS A 2 22.08 -61.26 71.20
N LYS A 3 23.09 -60.86 70.42
CA LYS A 3 24.33 -60.06 70.58
C LYS A 3 25.04 -60.01 69.19
N ILE A 4 25.67 -58.87 68.86
CA ILE A 4 27.09 -58.69 68.39
C ILE A 4 27.48 -59.29 67.01
N LEU A 5 27.81 -58.52 65.95
CA LEU A 5 29.02 -57.67 65.63
C LEU A 5 30.23 -58.48 65.10
N LEU A 6 30.82 -58.05 63.95
CA LEU A 6 32.25 -58.06 63.52
C LEU A 6 32.32 -57.74 61.99
N ILE A 7 32.69 -56.56 61.48
CA ILE A 7 34.01 -55.89 61.27
C ILE A 7 35.00 -56.66 60.36
N PHE A 8 35.37 -56.05 59.21
CA PHE A 8 36.73 -55.90 58.61
C PHE A 8 36.59 -55.10 57.29
N LEU A 9 36.74 -53.78 57.27
CA LEU A 9 37.96 -52.97 57.00
C LEU A 9 38.90 -53.50 55.90
N GLY A 10 38.88 -52.83 54.73
CA GLY A 10 39.76 -53.05 53.59
C GLY A 10 39.97 -51.76 52.77
N ILE A 11 40.77 -50.85 53.34
CA ILE A 11 41.68 -49.88 52.71
C ILE A 11 41.17 -49.05 51.51
N LEU A 12 40.85 -47.80 51.84
CA LEU A 12 40.70 -46.61 51.01
C LEU A 12 42.07 -46.19 50.44
N PHE A 13 42.25 -46.27 49.12
CA PHE A 13 43.39 -45.65 48.42
C PHE A 13 42.92 -44.42 47.65
N LEU A 14 43.49 -43.30 48.06
CA LEU A 14 43.44 -41.96 47.47
C LEU A 14 43.79 -42.01 45.98
N SER A 15 42.91 -41.48 45.13
CA SER A 15 43.33 -40.88 43.85
C SER A 15 42.61 -39.53 43.71
N LEU A 16 43.34 -38.49 44.11
CA LEU A 16 43.13 -37.14 43.60
C LEU A 16 43.32 -37.17 42.09
N VAL A 17 42.27 -36.89 41.33
CA VAL A 17 42.40 -36.39 39.97
C VAL A 17 41.87 -34.96 40.02
N GLY A 18 42.80 -34.00 39.99
CA GLY A 18 42.46 -32.60 39.82
C GLY A 18 41.80 -32.42 38.47
N ASN A 19 40.57 -31.92 38.47
CA ASN A 19 39.97 -31.35 37.27
C ASN A 19 40.71 -30.04 37.00
N PHE A 20 41.72 -30.10 36.12
CA PHE A 20 42.19 -28.92 35.42
C PHE A 20 41.03 -28.45 34.55
N VAL A 21 40.34 -27.39 34.98
CA VAL A 21 39.52 -26.59 34.07
C VAL A 21 40.50 -25.88 33.16
N SER A 22 40.76 -26.46 31.99
CA SER A 22 41.37 -25.72 30.89
C SER A 22 40.38 -24.61 30.54
N ALA A 23 40.76 -23.35 30.74
CA ALA A 23 40.04 -22.25 30.16
C ALA A 23 40.20 -22.41 28.63
N GLU A 24 39.23 -23.04 27.98
CA GLU A 24 39.20 -23.11 26.52
C GLU A 24 39.19 -21.67 25.99
N THR A 25 40.11 -21.39 25.08
CA THR A 25 40.12 -20.13 24.33
C THR A 25 38.78 -20.02 23.60
N SER A 26 37.97 -19.05 24.01
CA SER A 26 36.70 -18.74 23.36
C SER A 26 36.98 -18.09 22.01
N TYR A 27 36.40 -18.64 20.94
CA TYR A 27 36.42 -18.06 19.60
C TYR A 27 35.07 -17.39 19.33
N CYS A 28 35.08 -16.30 18.57
CA CYS A 28 33.86 -15.86 17.92
C CYS A 28 33.58 -16.76 16.71
N CYS A 29 32.53 -17.55 16.80
CA CYS A 29 32.00 -18.28 15.65
C CYS A 29 30.99 -17.38 14.92
N GLU A 30 31.20 -17.13 13.61
CA GLU A 30 30.18 -16.51 12.76
C GLU A 30 28.91 -17.35 12.77
N LYS A 31 29.06 -18.67 12.71
CA LYS A 31 27.98 -19.64 12.91
C LYS A 31 28.48 -20.84 13.70
N THR A 32 27.71 -21.31 14.67
CA THR A 32 27.99 -22.54 15.40
C THR A 32 27.46 -23.76 14.64
N THR A 33 27.97 -24.95 14.95
CA THR A 33 27.45 -26.22 14.44
C THR A 33 25.99 -26.49 14.86
N SER A 34 25.49 -25.81 15.89
CA SER A 34 24.09 -25.82 16.31
C SER A 34 23.19 -24.82 15.54
N GLY A 35 23.77 -24.02 14.64
CA GLY A 35 23.06 -23.06 13.80
C GLY A 35 22.87 -21.67 14.41
N ALA A 36 23.44 -21.41 15.60
CA ALA A 36 23.41 -20.08 16.20
C ALA A 36 24.45 -19.17 15.55
N TRP A 37 24.08 -17.92 15.27
CA TRP A 37 24.98 -16.94 14.68
C TRP A 37 25.67 -16.11 15.77
N CYS A 38 26.91 -15.71 15.49
CA CYS A 38 27.66 -14.75 16.30
C CYS A 38 27.74 -15.10 17.78
N GLN A 39 28.22 -16.32 18.06
CA GLN A 39 28.38 -16.83 19.42
C GLN A 39 29.85 -16.99 19.78
N ASN A 40 30.19 -16.56 20.99
CA ASN A 40 31.45 -16.88 21.63
C ASN A 40 31.40 -18.35 22.07
N ALA A 41 32.14 -19.22 21.40
CA ALA A 41 32.14 -20.66 21.66
C ALA A 41 33.54 -21.27 21.45
N PRO A 42 33.79 -22.48 22.00
CA PRO A 42 35.00 -23.23 21.68
C PRO A 42 35.18 -23.42 20.18
N GLU A 43 36.42 -23.47 19.70
CA GLU A 43 36.74 -23.56 18.27
C GLU A 43 36.04 -24.75 17.56
N GLY A 44 35.91 -25.88 18.25
CA GLY A 44 35.27 -27.09 17.73
C GLY A 44 33.75 -26.98 17.54
N ASN A 45 33.13 -25.95 18.12
CA ASN A 45 31.71 -25.67 17.97
C ASN A 45 31.42 -24.64 16.87
N CYS A 46 32.46 -24.04 16.26
CA CYS A 46 32.29 -23.19 15.08
C CYS A 46 32.11 -24.07 13.83
N ASP A 47 31.13 -23.74 13.00
CA ASP A 47 30.97 -24.39 11.70
C ASP A 47 32.17 -24.03 10.80
N ALA A 48 32.83 -25.06 10.25
CA ALA A 48 34.04 -24.90 9.45
C ALA A 48 33.81 -24.16 8.12
N SER A 49 32.55 -24.01 7.69
CA SER A 49 32.16 -23.32 6.46
C SER A 49 32.08 -21.80 6.63
N PHE A 50 32.18 -21.29 7.86
CA PHE A 50 32.01 -19.88 8.22
C PHE A 50 33.27 -19.31 8.90
N ARG A 51 33.32 -17.98 9.04
CA ARG A 51 34.44 -17.27 9.66
C ARG A 51 34.48 -17.55 11.15
N LYS A 52 35.69 -17.60 11.69
CA LYS A 52 35.94 -17.66 13.13
C LYS A 52 37.19 -16.85 13.47
N ALA A 53 37.20 -16.25 14.65
CA ALA A 53 38.32 -15.47 15.13
C ALA A 53 38.59 -15.77 16.62
N PRO A 54 39.86 -15.85 17.06
CA PRO A 54 40.21 -16.09 18.46
C PRO A 54 40.06 -14.81 19.30
N THR A 55 38.89 -14.18 19.24
CA THR A 55 38.52 -12.96 19.98
C THR A 55 37.01 -13.00 20.29
N SER A 56 36.52 -12.05 21.08
CA SER A 56 35.07 -11.92 21.32
C SER A 56 34.35 -11.48 20.04
N CYS A 57 33.09 -11.91 19.87
CA CYS A 57 32.29 -11.53 18.70
C CYS A 57 32.08 -10.02 18.55
N GLU A 58 31.98 -9.30 19.66
CA GLU A 58 31.90 -7.83 19.70
C GLU A 58 33.12 -7.15 19.06
N ALA A 59 34.29 -7.82 19.06
CA ALA A 59 35.53 -7.32 18.48
C ALA A 59 35.73 -7.75 17.01
N THR A 60 34.76 -8.41 16.39
CA THR A 60 34.83 -8.86 14.99
C THR A 60 33.87 -8.07 14.12
N ALA A 61 34.32 -7.69 12.92
CA ALA A 61 33.47 -6.94 11.99
C ALA A 61 32.20 -7.71 11.58
N TYR A 62 32.31 -9.02 11.35
CA TYR A 62 31.19 -9.85 10.86
C TYR A 62 30.12 -10.18 11.90
N CYS A 63 30.42 -9.98 13.19
CA CYS A 63 29.47 -10.13 14.29
C CYS A 63 29.28 -8.85 15.10
N LYS A 64 29.68 -7.71 14.52
CA LYS A 64 29.38 -6.42 15.09
C LYS A 64 27.87 -6.21 15.02
N LEU A 65 27.28 -5.85 16.17
CA LEU A 65 25.88 -5.51 16.28
C LEU A 65 25.70 -4.06 15.86
N GLY A 66 24.65 -3.82 15.09
CA GLY A 66 24.27 -2.49 14.62
C GLY A 66 22.84 -2.53 14.11
N THR A 67 22.46 -1.54 13.32
CA THR A 67 21.10 -1.43 12.79
C THR A 67 21.02 -1.99 11.39
N CYS A 68 20.16 -2.97 11.18
CA CYS A 68 19.83 -3.45 9.85
C CYS A 68 18.59 -2.77 9.30
N ILE A 69 18.66 -2.27 8.07
CA ILE A 69 17.57 -1.56 7.41
C ILE A 69 17.12 -2.34 6.19
N ASP A 70 15.89 -2.84 6.22
CA ASP A 70 15.24 -3.37 5.04
C ASP A 70 14.66 -2.19 4.23
N SER A 71 15.37 -1.82 3.16
CA SER A 71 14.96 -0.73 2.28
C SER A 71 13.67 -1.02 1.49
N SER A 72 13.28 -2.29 1.37
CA SER A 72 12.08 -2.72 0.66
C SER A 72 10.85 -2.72 1.57
N GLU A 73 10.97 -3.21 2.80
CA GLU A 73 9.88 -3.25 3.79
C GLU A 73 9.79 -1.95 4.59
N GLY A 74 10.88 -1.18 4.67
CA GLY A 74 11.01 0.01 5.51
C GLY A 74 11.17 -0.31 7.00
N THR A 75 11.62 -1.50 7.36
CA THR A 75 11.80 -1.91 8.76
C THR A 75 13.26 -1.75 9.19
N CYS A 76 13.46 -1.28 10.43
CA CYS A 76 14.77 -1.23 11.07
C CYS A 76 14.84 -2.25 12.19
N MET A 77 15.93 -3.01 12.24
CA MET A 77 16.18 -4.06 13.22
C MET A 77 17.47 -3.75 13.97
N ASP A 78 17.34 -3.30 15.21
CA ASP A 78 18.47 -3.06 16.11
C ASP A 78 19.15 -4.37 16.52
N ASN A 79 20.39 -4.25 16.99
CA ASN A 79 21.19 -5.36 17.48
C ASN A 79 21.31 -6.51 16.46
N THR A 80 21.34 -6.16 15.17
CA THR A 80 21.46 -7.14 14.09
C THR A 80 22.94 -7.30 13.73
N PRO A 81 23.48 -8.52 13.71
CA PRO A 81 24.81 -8.77 13.17
C PRO A 81 24.91 -8.38 11.69
N GLN A 82 25.99 -7.71 11.30
CA GLN A 82 26.22 -7.25 9.92
C GLN A 82 25.92 -8.32 8.88
N LYS A 83 26.43 -9.54 9.07
CA LYS A 83 26.27 -10.61 8.08
C LYS A 83 24.81 -11.06 7.90
N ILE A 84 24.05 -11.12 8.98
CA ILE A 84 22.63 -11.50 8.93
C ILE A 84 21.85 -10.45 8.12
N CYS A 85 22.14 -9.17 8.35
CA CYS A 85 21.52 -8.09 7.60
C CYS A 85 21.79 -8.16 6.10
N GLU A 86 23.07 -8.37 5.73
CA GLU A 86 23.49 -8.45 4.33
C GLU A 86 22.90 -9.67 3.61
N ASP A 87 22.75 -10.80 4.31
CA ASP A 87 22.18 -12.04 3.76
C ASP A 87 20.66 -11.92 3.53
N GLU A 88 19.96 -11.06 4.28
CA GLU A 88 18.54 -10.74 4.12
C GLU A 88 18.29 -9.54 3.20
N THR A 89 19.26 -9.15 2.37
CA THR A 89 19.20 -8.00 1.44
C THR A 89 19.01 -6.64 2.12
N GLY A 90 19.25 -6.56 3.43
CA GLY A 90 19.24 -5.32 4.20
C GLY A 90 20.55 -4.54 4.07
N VAL A 91 20.50 -3.26 4.45
CA VAL A 91 21.68 -2.39 4.54
C VAL A 91 22.03 -2.20 6.02
N TRP A 92 23.25 -2.57 6.38
CA TRP A 92 23.72 -2.52 7.77
C TRP A 92 24.45 -1.22 8.09
N TYR A 93 24.18 -0.67 9.27
CA TYR A 93 24.79 0.54 9.82
C TYR A 93 25.35 0.27 11.22
N ASP A 94 26.44 0.95 11.55
CA ASP A 94 27.14 0.83 12.84
C ASP A 94 26.56 1.77 13.92
N GLU A 95 25.57 2.58 13.55
CA GLU A 95 24.84 3.47 14.43
C GLU A 95 23.56 2.81 14.97
N ASP A 96 23.06 3.30 16.12
CA ASP A 96 21.76 2.92 16.67
C ASP A 96 20.61 3.44 15.76
N ALA A 97 19.47 2.75 15.73
CA ALA A 97 18.33 3.17 14.89
C ALA A 97 17.87 4.60 15.18
N ASP A 98 17.95 5.04 16.44
CA ASP A 98 17.55 6.38 16.85
C ASP A 98 18.42 7.49 16.24
N ASP A 99 19.64 7.18 15.80
CA ASP A 99 20.54 8.13 15.14
C ASP A 99 20.39 8.10 13.60
N LEU A 100 19.66 7.13 13.06
CA LEU A 100 19.49 6.93 11.62
C LEU A 100 18.21 7.59 11.11
N PRO A 101 18.29 8.56 10.16
CA PRO A 101 17.12 9.27 9.65
C PRO A 101 16.03 8.35 9.06
N GLN A 102 16.44 7.29 8.37
CA GLN A 102 15.55 6.30 7.76
C GLN A 102 14.82 5.39 8.77
N CYS A 103 15.27 5.35 10.02
CA CYS A 103 14.64 4.58 11.09
C CYS A 103 13.74 5.44 11.99
N GLN A 104 13.73 6.77 11.78
CA GLN A 104 12.86 7.67 12.53
C GLN A 104 11.39 7.32 12.31
N LEU A 105 10.70 7.04 13.41
CA LEU A 105 9.29 6.72 13.41
C LEU A 105 8.44 8.00 13.38
N GLY A 106 7.29 7.87 12.74
CA GLY A 106 6.28 8.91 12.63
C GLY A 106 4.91 8.28 12.45
N CYS A 107 3.88 9.11 12.49
CA CYS A 107 2.53 8.60 12.35
C CYS A 107 2.11 8.48 10.89
N CYS A 108 1.93 7.25 10.43
CA CYS A 108 1.34 6.95 9.13
C CYS A 108 -0.18 6.86 9.26
N LEU A 109 -0.92 7.73 8.58
CA LEU A 109 -2.38 7.68 8.51
C LEU A 109 -2.80 6.90 7.26
N ILE A 110 -3.51 5.80 7.46
CA ILE A 110 -3.92 4.86 6.40
C ILE A 110 -5.43 4.80 6.44
N GLY A 111 -6.10 5.66 5.65
CA GLY A 111 -7.55 5.80 5.68
C GLY A 111 -8.04 6.33 7.03
N ASP A 112 -8.76 5.49 7.78
CA ASP A 112 -9.24 5.74 9.14
C ASP A 112 -8.37 5.10 10.24
N GLN A 113 -7.30 4.40 9.85
CA GLN A 113 -6.33 3.80 10.76
C GLN A 113 -5.04 4.62 10.83
N ALA A 114 -4.23 4.32 11.85
CA ALA A 114 -2.90 4.89 11.98
C ALA A 114 -1.90 3.82 12.44
N ALA A 115 -0.67 3.94 11.93
CA ALA A 115 0.45 3.09 12.31
C ALA A 115 1.67 3.96 12.63
N PHE A 116 2.35 3.69 13.74
CA PHE A 116 3.57 4.40 14.11
C PHE A 116 4.79 3.64 13.55
N VAL A 117 5.22 4.06 12.36
CA VAL A 117 6.18 3.32 11.52
C VAL A 117 7.16 4.29 10.86
N THR A 118 8.16 3.78 10.15
CA THR A 118 9.05 4.62 9.33
C THR A 118 8.32 5.20 8.12
N GLN A 119 8.89 6.24 7.50
CA GLN A 119 8.35 6.81 6.27
C GLN A 119 8.29 5.80 5.12
N THR A 120 9.33 4.98 4.96
CA THR A 120 9.38 3.94 3.92
C THR A 120 8.30 2.90 4.13
N ARG A 121 8.10 2.45 5.37
CA ARG A 121 7.01 1.53 5.71
C ARG A 121 5.65 2.15 5.43
N CYS A 122 5.47 3.43 5.76
CA CYS A 122 4.22 4.13 5.50
C CYS A 122 3.89 4.21 3.99
N LYS A 123 4.88 4.52 3.16
CA LYS A 123 4.73 4.51 1.69
C LYS A 123 4.30 3.14 1.18
N ARG A 124 4.93 2.09 1.69
CA ARG A 124 4.59 0.71 1.31
C ARG A 124 3.17 0.33 1.71
N LEU A 125 2.78 0.59 2.95
CA LEU A 125 1.42 0.32 3.43
C LEU A 125 0.40 1.09 2.60
N SER A 126 0.65 2.37 2.35
CA SER A 126 -0.23 3.21 1.54
C SER A 126 -0.37 2.67 0.11
N ALA A 127 0.74 2.25 -0.52
CA ALA A 127 0.73 1.65 -1.84
C ALA A 127 -0.06 0.32 -1.90
N ILE A 128 0.06 -0.55 -0.89
CA ILE A 128 -0.70 -1.81 -0.81
C ILE A 128 -2.20 -1.56 -0.77
N TYR A 129 -2.64 -0.50 -0.08
CA TYR A 129 -4.05 -0.15 0.05
C TYR A 129 -4.55 0.83 -1.02
N GLY A 130 -3.72 1.20 -2.00
CA GLY A 130 -4.09 2.19 -3.03
C GLY A 130 -4.38 3.59 -2.48
N LEU A 131 -3.77 3.95 -1.34
CA LEU A 131 -4.00 5.23 -0.66
C LEU A 131 -2.82 6.19 -0.84
N GLU A 132 -3.11 7.50 -0.79
CA GLU A 132 -2.06 8.52 -0.73
C GLU A 132 -1.28 8.42 0.59
N THR A 133 0.05 8.52 0.52
CA THR A 133 0.90 8.43 1.71
C THR A 133 0.73 9.65 2.60
N ASN A 134 0.19 9.47 3.81
CA ASN A 134 0.05 10.53 4.81
C ASN A 134 0.94 10.25 6.03
N TYR A 135 2.15 10.82 6.01
CA TYR A 135 3.15 10.63 7.06
C TYR A 135 3.36 11.89 7.88
N ARG A 136 3.11 11.82 9.18
CA ARG A 136 3.14 12.93 10.13
C ARG A 136 4.32 12.80 11.08
N THR A 137 5.31 13.67 10.93
CA THR A 137 6.51 13.72 11.78
C THR A 137 6.31 14.55 13.05
N ASP A 138 5.24 15.32 13.14
CA ASP A 138 4.87 16.09 14.33
C ASP A 138 4.28 15.23 15.45
N ILE A 139 3.87 14.00 15.14
CA ILE A 139 3.41 13.00 16.11
C ILE A 139 4.58 12.07 16.40
N THR A 140 5.08 12.11 17.64
CA THR A 140 6.34 11.45 18.05
C THR A 140 6.15 10.21 18.92
N ASN A 141 4.92 9.76 19.12
CA ASN A 141 4.64 8.51 19.85
C ASN A 141 3.42 7.79 19.29
N GLU A 142 3.42 6.48 19.51
CA GLU A 142 2.41 5.56 19.00
C GLU A 142 1.01 5.84 19.56
N VAL A 143 0.88 6.19 20.84
CA VAL A 143 -0.41 6.47 21.47
C VAL A 143 -1.10 7.68 20.82
N GLN A 144 -0.37 8.78 20.64
CA GLN A 144 -0.88 9.95 19.93
C GLN A 144 -1.19 9.64 18.46
N CYS A 145 -0.39 8.77 17.83
CA CYS A 145 -0.63 8.34 16.47
C CYS A 145 -1.97 7.60 16.33
N ILE A 146 -2.22 6.60 17.18
CA ILE A 146 -3.48 5.86 17.19
C ILE A 146 -4.66 6.79 17.46
N ILE A 147 -4.56 7.68 18.46
CA ILE A 147 -5.62 8.65 18.78
C ILE A 147 -5.92 9.60 17.62
N SER A 148 -4.89 9.97 16.84
CA SER A 148 -5.07 10.85 15.68
C SER A 148 -5.94 10.23 14.58
N ALA A 149 -5.93 8.90 14.45
CA ALA A 149 -6.89 8.15 13.62
C ALA A 149 -8.26 8.02 14.30
N THR A 150 -8.33 7.66 15.59
CA THR A 150 -9.60 7.50 16.32
C THR A 150 -10.46 8.77 16.35
N SER A 151 -9.83 9.95 16.38
CA SER A 151 -10.55 11.23 16.31
C SER A 151 -11.20 11.49 14.93
N LYS A 152 -10.63 10.89 13.88
CA LYS A 152 -11.14 10.92 12.51
C LYS A 152 -12.11 9.79 12.18
N ALA A 153 -12.15 8.73 13.00
CA ALA A 153 -13.09 7.63 12.86
C ALA A 153 -14.51 8.16 12.65
N ARG A 154 -15.15 7.67 11.58
CA ARG A 154 -16.50 8.08 11.20
C ARG A 154 -17.51 7.05 11.67
N GLY A 155 -18.70 7.50 12.01
CA GLY A 155 -19.74 6.64 12.53
C GLY A 155 -21.05 7.38 12.71
N ALA A 156 -22.04 6.65 13.20
CA ALA A 156 -23.34 7.19 13.52
C ALA A 156 -23.26 8.02 14.81
N CYS A 157 -23.40 9.34 14.69
CA CYS A 157 -23.62 10.23 15.81
C CYS A 157 -25.11 10.38 16.06
N VAL A 158 -25.63 9.74 17.11
CA VAL A 158 -27.05 9.70 17.45
C VAL A 158 -27.37 10.71 18.53
N PHE A 159 -28.41 11.51 18.33
CA PHE A 159 -28.84 12.57 19.24
C PHE A 159 -30.34 12.83 19.10
N GLU A 160 -30.91 13.54 20.08
CA GLU A 160 -32.32 13.96 20.02
C GLU A 160 -32.45 15.36 19.41
N LYS A 161 -33.39 15.52 18.48
CA LYS A 161 -33.77 16.80 17.90
C LYS A 161 -35.29 16.86 17.78
N GLU A 162 -35.91 17.90 18.33
CA GLU A 162 -37.36 18.12 18.24
C GLU A 162 -38.20 16.90 18.71
N PHE A 163 -37.73 16.22 19.78
CA PHE A 163 -38.33 14.99 20.33
C PHE A 163 -38.25 13.75 19.43
N GLU A 164 -37.46 13.81 18.36
CA GLU A 164 -37.11 12.64 17.54
C GLU A 164 -35.65 12.26 17.74
N ARG A 165 -35.38 10.95 17.82
CA ARG A 165 -34.03 10.39 17.81
C ARG A 165 -33.52 10.36 16.37
N THR A 166 -32.51 11.16 16.07
CA THR A 166 -31.95 11.31 14.72
C THR A 166 -30.45 11.04 14.71
N CYS A 167 -29.81 11.12 13.54
CA CYS A 167 -28.41 10.77 13.37
C CYS A 167 -27.71 11.54 12.27
N LEU A 168 -26.41 11.80 12.50
CA LEU A 168 -25.48 12.31 11.49
C LEU A 168 -24.28 11.37 11.34
N PHE A 169 -23.89 11.06 10.11
CA PHE A 169 -22.70 10.26 9.83
C PHE A 169 -21.46 11.15 9.75
N ILE A 170 -20.80 11.38 10.89
CA ILE A 170 -19.71 12.34 11.08
C ILE A 170 -18.54 11.71 11.84
N SER A 171 -17.44 12.44 12.02
CA SER A 171 -16.32 11.96 12.82
C SER A 171 -16.65 11.99 14.32
N LYS A 172 -15.99 11.13 15.08
CA LYS A 172 -16.09 11.09 16.55
C LYS A 172 -15.81 12.45 17.19
N ALA A 173 -14.79 13.16 16.72
CA ALA A 173 -14.47 14.50 17.20
C ALA A 173 -15.64 15.48 17.02
N LYS A 174 -16.23 15.52 15.81
CA LYS A 174 -17.39 16.40 15.53
C LYS A 174 -18.63 16.00 16.34
N CYS A 175 -18.85 14.71 16.56
CA CYS A 175 -19.95 14.24 17.40
C CYS A 175 -19.80 14.71 18.85
N ASN A 176 -18.59 14.63 19.40
CA ASN A 176 -18.31 15.06 20.78
C ASN A 176 -18.39 16.59 20.97
N GLU A 177 -18.22 17.36 19.90
CA GLU A 177 -18.36 18.83 19.91
C GLU A 177 -19.82 19.30 19.90
N MET A 178 -20.76 18.40 19.59
CA MET A 178 -22.18 18.75 19.55
C MET A 178 -22.73 18.98 20.97
N ALA A 179 -23.55 20.01 21.13
CA ALA A 179 -24.23 20.27 22.39
C ALA A 179 -25.44 19.32 22.54
N GLY A 180 -25.55 18.66 23.70
CA GLY A 180 -26.68 17.79 24.04
C GLY A 180 -26.24 16.39 24.49
N ASP A 181 -27.21 15.50 24.66
CA ASP A 181 -26.94 14.08 24.89
C ASP A 181 -26.71 13.39 23.54
N THR A 182 -25.44 13.16 23.21
CA THR A 182 -25.00 12.57 21.94
C THR A 182 -24.29 11.25 22.20
N SER A 183 -24.56 10.24 21.37
CA SER A 183 -23.86 8.95 21.42
C SER A 183 -23.23 8.63 20.08
N PHE A 184 -21.92 8.40 20.06
CA PHE A 184 -21.17 8.02 18.87
C PHE A 184 -21.05 6.50 18.78
N HIS A 185 -21.40 5.94 17.62
CA HIS A 185 -21.30 4.51 17.32
C HIS A 185 -20.37 4.31 16.12
N GLU A 186 -19.14 3.92 16.43
CA GLU A 186 -18.09 3.63 15.45
C GLU A 186 -18.50 2.43 14.57
N ASP A 187 -18.16 2.50 13.28
CA ASP A 187 -18.52 1.52 12.23
C ASP A 187 -20.02 1.30 12.00
N TYR A 188 -20.89 2.10 12.61
CA TYR A 188 -22.32 2.04 12.34
C TYR A 188 -22.75 3.14 11.37
N LEU A 189 -23.67 2.79 10.48
CA LEU A 189 -24.41 3.75 9.66
C LEU A 189 -25.62 4.28 10.43
N CYS A 190 -26.07 5.48 10.09
CA CYS A 190 -27.26 6.08 10.71
C CYS A 190 -28.55 5.29 10.47
N SER A 191 -28.58 4.48 9.41
CA SER A 191 -29.68 3.58 9.03
C SER A 191 -29.73 2.27 9.81
N ALA A 192 -28.83 2.04 10.77
CA ALA A 192 -28.85 0.83 11.59
C ALA A 192 -30.09 0.79 12.49
N GLU A 193 -30.94 -0.23 12.31
CA GLU A 193 -32.19 -0.40 13.08
C GLU A 193 -31.95 -0.44 14.59
N THR A 194 -30.79 -0.95 15.03
CA THR A 194 -30.40 -1.05 16.44
C THR A 194 -30.18 0.30 17.13
N LEU A 195 -29.97 1.38 16.35
CA LEU A 195 -29.78 2.73 16.89
C LEU A 195 -31.11 3.45 17.18
N GLY A 196 -32.23 2.94 16.66
CA GLY A 196 -33.56 3.48 16.87
C GLY A 196 -33.73 4.91 16.35
N THR A 197 -33.00 5.27 15.30
CA THR A 197 -33.08 6.60 14.67
C THR A 197 -34.25 6.66 13.68
N ASN A 198 -34.63 7.86 13.26
CA ASN A 198 -35.56 8.06 12.16
C ASN A 198 -34.93 7.89 10.76
N CYS A 199 -33.66 7.48 10.69
CA CYS A 199 -32.92 7.29 9.44
C CYS A 199 -33.00 5.83 8.98
N GLY A 200 -33.22 5.61 7.70
CA GLY A 200 -33.36 4.28 7.12
C GLY A 200 -32.84 4.17 5.70
N PRO A 201 -32.85 2.95 5.12
CA PRO A 201 -32.41 2.69 3.76
C PRO A 201 -33.12 3.56 2.72
N SER A 202 -32.40 3.96 1.68
CA SER A 202 -32.97 4.71 0.55
C SER A 202 -32.38 4.28 -0.79
N LYS A 203 -33.10 4.58 -1.87
CA LYS A 203 -32.69 4.30 -3.25
C LYS A 203 -31.88 5.45 -3.87
N LYS A 204 -31.59 6.51 -3.12
CA LYS A 204 -30.83 7.65 -3.61
C LYS A 204 -29.34 7.35 -3.55
N THR A 205 -28.60 7.89 -4.52
CA THR A 205 -27.16 7.78 -4.60
C THR A 205 -26.51 9.16 -4.72
N THR A 206 -25.20 9.26 -4.47
CA THR A 206 -24.41 10.48 -4.66
C THR A 206 -22.97 10.17 -5.00
N CYS A 207 -22.29 11.15 -5.59
CA CYS A 207 -20.83 11.23 -5.62
C CYS A 207 -20.34 12.05 -4.43
N VAL A 208 -19.14 11.74 -3.96
CA VAL A 208 -18.45 12.51 -2.90
C VAL A 208 -17.20 13.12 -3.49
N GLU A 209 -16.95 14.41 -3.21
CA GLU A 209 -15.75 15.08 -3.69
C GLU A 209 -14.48 14.39 -3.16
N GLY A 210 -13.51 14.15 -4.06
CA GLY A 210 -12.28 13.43 -3.73
C GLY A 210 -12.46 11.92 -3.57
N ARG A 211 -13.60 11.36 -3.99
CA ARG A 211 -13.84 9.92 -4.07
C ARG A 211 -14.41 9.55 -5.43
N ASP A 212 -14.05 8.36 -5.89
CA ASP A 212 -14.52 7.86 -7.18
C ASP A 212 -15.79 7.05 -7.06
N GLU A 213 -16.12 6.49 -5.90
CA GLU A 213 -17.25 5.58 -5.75
C GLU A 213 -18.61 6.32 -5.72
N VAL A 214 -19.64 5.62 -6.19
CA VAL A 214 -21.04 6.00 -5.99
C VAL A 214 -21.49 5.46 -4.64
N PHE A 215 -22.02 6.33 -3.78
CA PHE A 215 -22.52 5.94 -2.46
C PHE A 215 -24.05 5.99 -2.41
N PHE A 216 -24.65 5.11 -1.63
CA PHE A 216 -26.01 5.31 -1.17
C PHE A 216 -26.11 6.51 -0.22
N ILE A 217 -27.31 7.10 -0.15
CA ILE A 217 -27.69 8.05 0.89
C ILE A 217 -28.87 7.47 1.66
N ASP A 218 -28.88 7.59 2.97
CA ASP A 218 -30.04 7.23 3.81
C ASP A 218 -31.21 8.24 3.67
N THR A 219 -32.33 7.98 4.35
CA THR A 219 -33.50 8.89 4.31
C THR A 219 -33.27 10.25 4.98
N CYS A 220 -32.24 10.36 5.83
CA CYS A 220 -31.84 11.59 6.53
C CYS A 220 -30.81 12.43 5.75
N GLY A 221 -30.30 11.92 4.63
CA GLY A 221 -29.27 12.60 3.84
C GLY A 221 -27.83 12.22 4.22
N ASN A 222 -27.62 11.24 5.09
CA ASN A 222 -26.29 10.77 5.44
C ASN A 222 -25.73 9.84 4.36
N LEU A 223 -24.42 9.93 4.15
CA LEU A 223 -23.68 8.99 3.33
C LEU A 223 -23.77 7.58 3.95
N ALA A 224 -24.11 6.59 3.14
CA ALA A 224 -24.10 5.18 3.50
C ALA A 224 -22.97 4.45 2.74
N ASN A 225 -23.09 3.13 2.58
CA ASN A 225 -22.11 2.34 1.85
C ASN A 225 -22.14 2.58 0.34
N ILE A 226 -21.14 2.04 -0.35
CA ILE A 226 -21.06 2.02 -1.81
C ILE A 226 -22.35 1.46 -2.40
N TYR A 227 -22.78 1.99 -3.53
CA TYR A 227 -23.98 1.55 -4.21
C TYR A 227 -23.84 0.10 -4.68
N ASP A 228 -24.68 -0.79 -4.14
CA ASP A 228 -24.90 -2.14 -4.64
C ASP A 228 -26.41 -2.39 -4.71
N SER A 229 -26.92 -2.53 -5.93
CA SER A 229 -28.37 -2.74 -6.15
C SER A 229 -28.92 -4.01 -5.50
N GLY A 230 -28.07 -5.03 -5.30
CA GLY A 230 -28.44 -6.28 -4.63
C GLY A 230 -28.54 -6.15 -3.11
N LYS A 231 -28.08 -5.02 -2.54
CA LYS A 231 -28.02 -4.76 -1.10
C LYS A 231 -29.08 -3.79 -0.60
N ILE A 232 -30.02 -3.39 -1.45
CA ILE A 232 -31.07 -2.42 -1.08
C ILE A 232 -31.92 -2.88 0.12
N ASP A 233 -32.18 -4.19 0.23
CA ASP A 233 -32.97 -4.80 1.30
C ASP A 233 -32.09 -5.54 2.34
N ASP A 234 -30.76 -5.39 2.26
CA ASP A 234 -29.81 -6.07 3.16
C ASP A 234 -29.61 -5.25 4.45
N LYS A 235 -30.18 -5.74 5.55
CA LYS A 235 -30.11 -5.07 6.86
C LYS A 235 -28.70 -4.89 7.38
N GLU A 236 -27.81 -5.84 7.13
CA GLU A 236 -26.43 -5.76 7.61
C GLU A 236 -25.68 -4.67 6.83
N TYR A 237 -25.87 -4.64 5.51
CA TYR A 237 -25.28 -3.63 4.63
C TYR A 237 -25.72 -2.20 4.98
N TRP A 238 -26.95 -2.02 5.47
CA TRP A 238 -27.43 -0.72 5.95
C TRP A 238 -27.14 -0.44 7.43
N SER A 239 -26.56 -1.39 8.17
CA SER A 239 -26.23 -1.21 9.58
C SER A 239 -24.76 -0.89 9.81
N LYS A 240 -23.85 -1.50 9.04
CA LYS A 240 -22.40 -1.40 9.25
C LYS A 240 -21.71 -0.76 8.07
N VAL A 241 -20.68 0.03 8.35
CA VAL A 241 -19.78 0.56 7.32
C VAL A 241 -19.08 -0.63 6.63
N LYS A 242 -19.05 -0.62 5.31
CA LYS A 242 -18.37 -1.62 4.48
C LYS A 242 -17.27 -0.94 3.68
N ASN A 243 -16.12 -1.58 3.63
CA ASN A 243 -15.00 -1.09 2.84
C ASN A 243 -15.18 -1.43 1.35
N ASN A 244 -14.31 -0.87 0.51
CA ASN A 244 -14.32 -1.09 -0.93
C ASN A 244 -14.23 -2.60 -1.28
N PHE A 245 -13.31 -3.36 -0.67
CA PHE A 245 -13.18 -4.80 -0.92
C PHE A 245 -14.33 -5.67 -0.40
N GLU A 246 -15.16 -5.14 0.50
CA GLU A 246 -16.37 -5.80 1.00
C GLU A 246 -17.62 -5.41 0.20
N SER A 247 -17.46 -4.48 -0.74
CA SER A 247 -18.51 -3.99 -1.63
C SER A 247 -18.47 -4.74 -2.97
N CYS A 248 -19.48 -4.51 -3.80
CA CYS A 248 -19.57 -5.14 -5.11
C CYS A 248 -18.32 -4.85 -5.98
N GLY A 249 -18.00 -5.77 -6.89
CA GLY A 249 -17.10 -5.48 -8.01
C GLY A 249 -15.68 -5.03 -7.62
N TYR A 250 -15.17 -5.42 -6.45
CA TYR A 250 -13.78 -5.16 -6.08
C TYR A 250 -12.79 -5.61 -7.17
N ASP A 251 -11.70 -4.85 -7.36
CA ASP A 251 -10.66 -5.10 -8.37
C ASP A 251 -11.17 -5.05 -9.83
N SER A 252 -12.19 -4.20 -10.06
CA SER A 252 -12.77 -3.94 -11.38
C SER A 252 -13.16 -2.48 -11.50
N SER A 253 -13.12 -1.94 -12.71
CA SER A 253 -13.55 -0.56 -12.97
C SER A 253 -15.03 -0.36 -12.68
N ASN A 254 -15.88 -1.38 -12.83
CA ASN A 254 -17.34 -1.23 -12.77
C ASN A 254 -17.91 -0.15 -13.70
N ALA A 255 -17.18 0.19 -14.77
CA ALA A 255 -17.57 1.20 -15.76
C ALA A 255 -18.96 0.91 -16.34
N ASP A 256 -19.83 1.91 -16.29
CA ASP A 256 -21.24 1.88 -16.66
C ASP A 256 -22.04 0.70 -16.07
N SER A 257 -21.64 0.19 -14.90
CA SER A 257 -22.39 -0.86 -14.19
C SER A 257 -23.73 -0.33 -13.69
N SER A 258 -24.83 -1.04 -14.01
CA SER A 258 -26.15 -0.70 -13.48
C SER A 258 -26.31 -1.06 -12.00
N THR A 259 -25.51 -2.01 -11.52
CA THR A 259 -25.72 -2.66 -10.22
C THR A 259 -24.65 -2.34 -9.19
N CYS A 260 -23.48 -1.84 -9.61
CA CYS A 260 -22.36 -1.60 -8.73
C CYS A 260 -21.81 -0.17 -8.88
N GLY A 261 -21.55 0.45 -7.75
CA GLY A 261 -21.03 1.80 -7.61
C GLY A 261 -19.58 1.87 -7.16
N ASN A 262 -18.88 0.73 -7.14
CA ASN A 262 -17.51 0.63 -6.68
C ASN A 262 -16.53 1.05 -7.78
N CYS A 263 -16.49 2.34 -8.09
CA CYS A 263 -15.72 2.86 -9.21
C CYS A 263 -14.23 2.86 -8.88
N ASP A 264 -13.39 2.80 -9.91
CA ASP A 264 -11.94 2.88 -9.77
C ASP A 264 -11.38 3.72 -10.91
N TYR A 265 -10.81 4.88 -10.55
CA TYR A 265 -10.30 5.85 -11.51
C TYR A 265 -9.12 5.29 -12.32
N TYR A 266 -8.22 4.56 -11.66
CA TYR A 266 -7.05 3.97 -12.31
C TYR A 266 -7.45 2.86 -13.28
N LEU A 267 -8.54 2.15 -13.00
CA LEU A 267 -9.14 1.17 -13.91
C LEU A 267 -10.13 1.80 -14.91
N GLY A 268 -10.27 3.13 -14.94
CA GLY A 268 -11.01 3.85 -15.96
C GLY A 268 -12.48 4.09 -15.65
N SER A 269 -12.86 4.29 -14.39
CA SER A 269 -14.20 4.78 -14.05
C SER A 269 -14.23 5.74 -12.87
N THR A 270 -15.24 6.62 -12.83
CA THR A 270 -15.43 7.51 -11.68
C THR A 270 -16.89 7.91 -11.51
N CYS A 271 -17.31 8.26 -10.31
CA CYS A 271 -18.68 8.63 -10.02
C CYS A 271 -19.06 9.89 -10.77
N LYS A 272 -20.12 9.78 -11.57
CA LYS A 272 -20.80 10.92 -12.19
C LYS A 272 -22.31 10.71 -12.14
N THR A 273 -23.04 11.82 -12.23
CA THR A 273 -24.48 11.78 -12.49
C THR A 273 -24.74 11.16 -13.86
N PHE A 274 -25.58 10.14 -13.90
CA PHE A 274 -26.01 9.47 -15.11
C PHE A 274 -26.58 10.46 -16.12
N LYS A 275 -26.12 10.37 -17.37
CA LYS A 275 -26.65 11.15 -18.49
C LYS A 275 -26.87 10.24 -19.68
N LYS A 276 -28.11 10.17 -20.16
CA LYS A 276 -28.45 9.42 -21.38
C LYS A 276 -27.63 9.95 -22.55
N GLY A 277 -26.95 9.05 -23.27
CA GLY A 277 -26.06 9.39 -24.38
C GLY A 277 -24.60 9.59 -23.99
N GLN A 278 -24.28 9.76 -22.70
CA GLN A 278 -22.91 9.69 -22.18
C GLN A 278 -22.63 8.38 -21.44
N ASN A 279 -23.66 7.73 -20.92
CA ASN A 279 -23.55 6.44 -20.23
C ASN A 279 -24.31 5.36 -21.00
N LYS A 280 -23.70 4.18 -21.09
CA LYS A 280 -24.22 3.01 -21.82
C LYS A 280 -25.45 2.41 -21.13
N VAL A 281 -25.45 2.41 -19.80
CA VAL A 281 -26.50 1.77 -18.99
C VAL A 281 -27.00 2.74 -17.90
N LYS A 282 -28.30 2.66 -17.60
CA LYS A 282 -28.90 3.40 -16.48
C LYS A 282 -28.71 2.63 -15.17
N PRO A 283 -28.34 3.27 -14.05
CA PRO A 283 -28.29 2.59 -12.76
C PRO A 283 -29.68 2.09 -12.34
N THR A 284 -29.72 0.94 -11.66
CA THR A 284 -30.97 0.34 -11.14
C THR A 284 -31.66 1.27 -10.14
N TYR A 285 -30.88 1.91 -9.28
CA TYR A 285 -31.38 2.91 -8.32
C TYR A 285 -30.51 4.18 -8.34
N GLY A 286 -31.13 5.29 -7.94
CA GLY A 286 -30.47 6.59 -7.89
C GLY A 286 -30.16 7.16 -9.28
N ASP A 287 -29.33 8.20 -9.28
CA ASP A 287 -29.02 9.01 -10.47
C ASP A 287 -27.53 9.10 -10.75
N ASN A 288 -26.69 8.32 -10.06
CA ASN A 288 -25.23 8.32 -10.23
C ASN A 288 -24.73 6.93 -10.62
N ILE A 289 -23.62 6.91 -11.35
CA ILE A 289 -23.02 5.71 -11.94
C ILE A 289 -21.50 5.87 -11.98
N CYS A 290 -20.78 4.75 -11.96
CA CYS A 290 -19.38 4.71 -12.36
C CYS A 290 -19.30 4.98 -13.85
N ARG A 291 -19.00 6.21 -14.26
CA ARG A 291 -18.89 6.56 -15.67
C ARG A 291 -17.62 5.96 -16.24
N ASP A 292 -17.76 5.29 -17.38
CA ASP A 292 -16.65 4.84 -18.21
C ASP A 292 -15.79 6.03 -18.68
N LEU A 293 -14.48 5.94 -18.44
CA LEU A 293 -13.50 6.95 -18.84
C LEU A 293 -12.70 6.57 -20.09
N SER A 294 -12.97 5.40 -20.68
CA SER A 294 -12.40 5.00 -21.97
C SER A 294 -12.82 5.96 -23.08
N CYS A 295 -12.02 6.06 -24.13
CA CYS A 295 -12.29 6.93 -25.27
C CYS A 295 -12.57 6.11 -26.53
N GLU A 296 -13.50 6.58 -27.36
CA GLU A 296 -13.70 6.05 -28.71
C GLU A 296 -13.08 7.03 -29.71
N TYR A 297 -12.15 6.56 -30.54
CA TYR A 297 -11.50 7.37 -31.56
C TYR A 297 -11.30 6.58 -32.85
N ALA A 298 -11.78 7.14 -33.97
CA ALA A 298 -11.69 6.53 -35.30
C ALA A 298 -12.23 5.08 -35.40
N GLY A 299 -13.16 4.69 -34.51
CA GLY A 299 -13.74 3.34 -34.45
C GLY A 299 -13.00 2.37 -33.54
N ASP A 300 -11.88 2.80 -32.93
CA ASP A 300 -11.14 2.05 -31.93
C ASP A 300 -11.46 2.57 -30.52
N ASN A 301 -11.42 1.68 -29.53
CA ASN A 301 -11.54 2.03 -28.11
C ASN A 301 -10.17 2.09 -27.47
N TYR A 302 -10.01 3.07 -26.59
CA TYR A 302 -8.79 3.31 -25.83
C TYR A 302 -9.10 3.38 -24.35
N GLU A 303 -8.32 2.73 -23.51
CA GLU A 303 -8.47 2.78 -22.07
C GLU A 303 -8.06 4.15 -21.52
N HIS A 304 -8.58 4.46 -20.33
CA HIS A 304 -8.23 5.70 -19.64
C HIS A 304 -6.71 5.78 -19.40
N GLY A 305 -6.08 6.86 -19.85
CA GLY A 305 -4.63 7.07 -19.74
C GLY A 305 -3.82 6.51 -20.91
N GLU A 306 -4.42 5.78 -21.84
CA GLU A 306 -3.70 5.31 -23.03
C GLU A 306 -3.24 6.46 -23.92
N THR A 307 -2.10 6.24 -24.55
CA THR A 307 -1.53 7.17 -25.52
C THR A 307 -1.08 6.45 -26.77
N TRP A 308 -1.32 7.05 -27.93
CA TRP A 308 -0.97 6.44 -29.22
C TRP A 308 -0.48 7.47 -30.22
N CYS A 309 0.22 7.00 -31.25
CA CYS A 309 0.75 7.88 -32.28
C CYS A 309 -0.27 8.09 -33.41
N ALA A 310 -0.48 9.34 -33.79
CA ALA A 310 -1.19 9.72 -35.00
C ALA A 310 -0.27 10.49 -35.94
N ARG A 311 -0.56 10.42 -37.24
CA ARG A 311 0.13 11.18 -38.29
C ARG A 311 -0.84 12.18 -38.90
N GLN A 312 -0.30 13.24 -39.47
CA GLN A 312 -1.10 14.20 -40.24
C GLN A 312 -1.79 13.50 -41.41
N GLU A 313 -3.12 13.57 -41.46
CA GLU A 313 -3.89 13.04 -42.60
C GLU A 313 -3.50 13.74 -43.91
N GLY A 314 -3.37 12.97 -44.99
CA GLY A 314 -3.10 13.48 -46.34
C GLY A 314 -1.65 13.83 -46.65
N VAL A 315 -0.70 13.54 -45.76
CA VAL A 315 0.74 13.65 -46.04
C VAL A 315 1.32 12.24 -46.17
N GLU A 316 1.98 11.94 -47.30
CA GLU A 316 2.66 10.65 -47.49
C GLU A 316 3.69 10.39 -46.38
N ASP A 317 3.84 9.11 -46.04
CA ASP A 317 4.83 8.66 -45.09
C ASP A 317 6.21 9.21 -45.49
N ASN A 318 6.90 9.74 -44.49
CA ASN A 318 8.27 10.21 -44.62
C ASN A 318 8.54 11.51 -45.42
N LEU A 319 7.53 12.34 -45.76
CA LEU A 319 7.78 13.65 -46.39
C LEU A 319 8.36 14.75 -45.46
N PRO A 320 9.31 15.58 -45.94
CA PRO A 320 9.79 16.78 -45.23
C PRO A 320 8.64 17.74 -44.88
N GLY A 321 8.63 18.21 -43.64
CA GLY A 321 7.60 19.13 -43.13
C GLY A 321 6.35 18.47 -42.54
N SER A 322 6.25 17.13 -42.56
CA SER A 322 5.18 16.45 -41.83
C SER A 322 5.38 16.54 -40.31
N ARG A 323 4.30 16.34 -39.55
CA ARG A 323 4.32 16.32 -38.09
C ARG A 323 3.74 15.01 -37.55
N TYR A 324 4.25 14.55 -36.41
CA TYR A 324 3.68 13.47 -35.61
C TYR A 324 2.85 14.06 -34.47
N PHE A 325 1.81 13.33 -34.06
CA PHE A 325 0.97 13.70 -32.93
C PHE A 325 0.95 12.54 -31.95
N ARG A 326 0.98 12.87 -30.67
CA ARG A 326 0.69 11.98 -29.56
C ARG A 326 -0.75 12.24 -29.15
N MET A 327 -1.57 11.22 -29.26
CA MET A 327 -2.96 11.24 -28.85
C MET A 327 -3.03 10.74 -27.41
N VAL A 328 -3.89 11.34 -26.59
CA VAL A 328 -4.06 10.97 -25.18
C VAL A 328 -5.53 10.78 -24.89
N CYS A 329 -5.92 9.58 -24.45
CA CYS A 329 -7.24 9.33 -23.89
C CYS A 329 -7.24 9.71 -22.41
N TYR A 330 -8.03 10.70 -22.03
CA TYR A 330 -8.14 11.15 -20.65
C TYR A 330 -9.57 11.58 -20.36
N ASP A 331 -10.16 11.06 -19.29
CA ASP A 331 -11.53 11.35 -18.85
C ASP A 331 -12.60 11.27 -19.97
N ASN A 332 -12.59 10.20 -20.79
CA ASN A 332 -13.48 10.01 -21.96
C ASN A 332 -13.28 11.06 -23.09
N GLU A 333 -12.22 11.86 -23.03
CA GLU A 333 -11.86 12.84 -24.05
C GLU A 333 -10.50 12.53 -24.68
N VAL A 334 -10.42 12.62 -26.01
CA VAL A 334 -9.16 12.48 -26.73
C VAL A 334 -8.56 13.85 -26.95
N SER A 335 -7.38 14.07 -26.39
CA SER A 335 -6.58 15.26 -26.62
C SER A 335 -5.45 14.97 -27.61
N VAL A 336 -5.05 15.99 -28.37
CA VAL A 336 -4.04 15.91 -29.42
C VAL A 336 -2.84 16.75 -29.01
N GLU A 337 -1.70 16.10 -28.81
CA GLU A 337 -0.42 16.75 -28.54
C GLU A 337 0.44 16.70 -29.80
N SER A 338 0.85 17.86 -30.31
CA SER A 338 1.80 17.94 -31.41
C SER A 338 3.21 17.58 -30.92
N CYS A 339 3.88 16.62 -31.56
CA CYS A 339 5.33 16.54 -31.44
C CYS A 339 5.99 17.73 -32.16
N ALA A 340 7.30 17.91 -31.97
CA ALA A 340 8.03 19.05 -32.53
C ALA A 340 7.92 19.22 -34.06
N ASP A 341 8.05 20.48 -34.49
CA ASP A 341 7.96 20.88 -35.89
C ASP A 341 9.04 20.25 -36.77
N PHE A 342 8.74 20.14 -38.07
CA PHE A 342 9.68 19.66 -39.09
C PHE A 342 10.31 18.30 -38.75
N ARG A 343 9.60 17.46 -37.99
CA ARG A 343 10.08 16.18 -37.46
C ARG A 343 11.37 16.29 -36.65
N GLN A 344 11.51 17.35 -35.88
CA GLN A 344 12.51 17.35 -34.82
C GLN A 344 12.22 16.27 -33.78
N GLU A 345 10.98 15.81 -33.70
CA GLU A 345 10.56 14.64 -32.93
C GLU A 345 9.70 13.69 -33.76
N VAL A 346 9.79 12.40 -33.40
CA VAL A 346 8.96 11.31 -33.93
C VAL A 346 8.15 10.74 -32.76
N CYS A 347 6.88 10.45 -33.00
CA CYS A 347 6.08 9.71 -32.02
C CYS A 347 6.40 8.22 -32.13
N ILE A 348 6.78 7.62 -31.01
CA ILE A 348 6.99 6.19 -30.86
C ILE A 348 5.91 5.67 -29.93
N GLN A 349 5.35 4.51 -30.26
CA GLN A 349 4.32 3.82 -29.49
C GLN A 349 4.80 2.42 -29.13
N ASP A 350 4.44 1.97 -27.93
CA ASP A 350 4.64 0.62 -27.44
C ASP A 350 3.37 0.13 -26.73
N GLU A 351 3.29 -1.17 -26.46
CA GLU A 351 2.13 -1.82 -25.85
C GLU A 351 2.57 -2.78 -24.75
N VAL A 352 2.03 -2.60 -23.54
CA VAL A 352 2.33 -3.46 -22.38
C VAL A 352 1.00 -3.97 -21.81
N ASN A 353 0.80 -5.28 -21.84
CA ASN A 353 -0.45 -5.92 -21.38
C ASN A 353 -1.70 -5.29 -22.03
N GLU A 354 -1.69 -5.13 -23.35
CA GLU A 354 -2.78 -4.50 -24.13
C GLU A 354 -2.98 -2.99 -23.88
N PHE A 355 -2.20 -2.38 -22.97
CA PHE A 355 -2.21 -0.94 -22.70
C PHE A 355 -1.19 -0.19 -23.57
N LYS A 356 -1.65 0.74 -24.40
CA LYS A 356 -0.86 1.52 -25.35
C LYS A 356 -0.24 2.75 -24.68
N THR A 357 1.05 2.92 -24.93
CA THR A 357 1.81 4.10 -24.52
C THR A 357 2.54 4.70 -25.69
N ALA A 358 2.59 6.03 -25.76
CA ALA A 358 3.29 6.75 -26.80
C ALA A 358 4.05 7.95 -26.23
N ALA A 359 5.16 8.28 -26.86
CA ALA A 359 6.01 9.42 -26.51
C ALA A 359 6.62 10.06 -27.75
N CYS A 360 6.73 11.39 -27.75
CA CYS A 360 7.55 12.11 -28.72
C CYS A 360 9.03 11.97 -28.32
N ARG A 361 9.86 11.46 -29.24
CA ARG A 361 11.30 11.35 -29.07
C ARG A 361 12.03 12.16 -30.13
N VAL A 362 13.17 12.75 -29.76
CA VAL A 362 14.01 13.49 -30.70
C VAL A 362 14.41 12.62 -31.89
N ASN A 363 14.19 13.14 -33.08
CA ASN A 363 14.56 12.49 -34.32
C ASN A 363 16.07 12.63 -34.55
N LYS A 364 16.81 11.53 -34.46
CA LYS A 364 18.27 11.47 -34.67
C LYS A 364 18.65 11.18 -36.12
N TRP A 365 17.96 11.78 -37.07
CA TRP A 365 18.18 11.55 -38.50
C TRP A 365 19.63 11.80 -38.94
N GLN A 366 20.39 12.65 -38.23
CA GLN A 366 21.81 12.91 -38.53
C GLN A 366 22.66 11.64 -38.38
N ASP A 367 22.31 10.80 -37.40
CA ASP A 367 23.05 9.57 -37.08
C ASP A 367 22.80 8.48 -38.13
N CYS A 368 21.75 8.58 -38.95
CA CYS A 368 21.46 7.61 -40.02
C CYS A 368 22.61 7.47 -41.02
N THR A 369 23.39 8.53 -41.26
CA THR A 369 24.52 8.47 -42.20
C THR A 369 25.67 7.59 -41.73
N SER A 370 25.73 7.28 -40.43
CA SER A 370 26.74 6.42 -39.82
C SER A 370 26.21 5.02 -39.47
N GLN A 371 24.91 4.76 -39.66
CA GLN A 371 24.31 3.44 -39.39
C GLN A 371 24.47 2.48 -40.57
N GLY A 372 24.69 1.20 -40.25
CA GLY A 372 24.84 0.13 -41.23
C GLY A 372 23.54 -0.55 -41.64
N SER A 373 22.44 -0.33 -40.90
CA SER A 373 21.14 -0.92 -41.17
C SER A 373 20.01 0.11 -41.08
N GLN A 374 18.92 -0.15 -41.81
CA GLN A 374 17.71 0.69 -41.77
C GLN A 374 17.10 0.72 -40.36
N LYS A 375 17.10 -0.41 -39.66
CA LYS A 375 16.55 -0.54 -38.31
C LYS A 375 17.26 0.41 -37.32
N ASP A 376 18.60 0.42 -37.35
CA ASP A 376 19.39 1.28 -36.46
C ASP A 376 19.20 2.77 -36.80
N CYS A 377 18.98 3.10 -38.08
CA CYS A 377 18.67 4.46 -38.52
C CYS A 377 17.27 4.91 -38.09
N GLU A 378 16.26 4.04 -38.20
CA GLU A 378 14.87 4.36 -37.85
C GLU A 378 14.61 4.36 -36.34
N ASN A 379 15.56 3.83 -35.54
CA ASN A 379 15.55 3.87 -34.08
C ASN A 379 14.20 3.38 -33.50
N THR A 380 13.73 2.26 -34.04
CA THR A 380 12.43 1.63 -33.74
C THR A 380 12.45 0.78 -32.46
N ASP A 381 13.48 0.96 -31.63
CA ASP A 381 13.82 0.10 -30.49
C ASP A 381 13.45 0.72 -29.13
#